data_AF-A0A0E0L1X4-F1
#
_entry.id   AF-A0A0E0L1X4-F1
#
_cell.length_a   1.000
_cell.length_b   1.000
_cell.length_c   1.000
_cell.angle_alpha   90.00
_cell.angle_beta   90.00
_cell.angle_gamma   90.00
#
_symmetry.space_group_name_H-M   'P 1'
#
loop_
_entity.id
_entity.type
_entity.pdbx_description
1 polymer ?
#
loop_
_entity_poly.entity_id
_entity_poly.type
_entity_poly.pdbx_seq_one_letter_code
_entity_poly.pdbx_strand_id
1 'polypeptide(L)'
;MLRSLLLATQSLHSTLAACNLTSRVAVTTAHSLAVLSSSFPPSSTAFRRELLPYMTPLLAFLTKTNSPFLINAYPYFAYKGDPDHVDLNYVLFEANAGVSDLATGLHYDNMLHVQVDAVRAAICKANYGKPVEIRVSETGWPSQGDDDEAGAMPENAARYNGNLMRLHHQ
;
A
#
# COMPACT_ATOMS: atom_id res chain seq x y z
N MET A 1 11.83 12.16 13.99
CA MET A 1 10.53 11.50 13.73
C MET A 1 10.66 9.99 13.56
N LEU A 2 11.38 9.44 12.55
CA LEU A 2 11.50 7.99 12.34
C LEU A 2 12.10 7.20 13.53
N ARG A 3 13.05 7.77 14.27
CA ARG A 3 13.70 7.11 15.43
C ARG A 3 12.75 6.78 16.59
N SER A 4 11.68 7.56 16.75
CA SER A 4 10.74 7.39 17.87
C SER A 4 9.57 6.47 17.55
N LEU A 5 9.32 6.20 16.25
CA LEU A 5 8.17 5.43 15.80
C LEU A 5 8.16 4.01 16.39
N LEU A 6 9.29 3.28 16.24
CA LEU A 6 9.41 1.92 16.76
C LEU A 6 9.30 1.86 18.29
N LEU A 7 9.89 2.83 18.98
CA LEU A 7 9.81 2.90 20.45
C LEU A 7 8.39 3.18 20.91
N ALA A 8 7.66 4.05 20.21
CA ALA A 8 6.28 4.35 20.50
C ALA A 8 5.37 3.12 20.28
N THR A 9 5.52 2.41 19.15
CA THR A 9 4.72 1.22 18.86
C THR A 9 5.01 0.08 19.83
N GLN A 10 6.28 -0.12 20.23
CA GLN A 10 6.66 -1.07 21.26
C GLN A 10 6.04 -0.72 22.62
N SER A 11 6.11 0.55 23.02
CA SER A 11 5.55 1.01 24.30
C SER A 11 4.02 0.80 24.34
N LEU A 12 3.30 1.18 23.29
CA LEU A 12 1.86 0.96 23.17
C LEU A 12 1.49 -0.54 23.23
N HIS A 13 2.24 -1.39 22.52
CA HIS A 13 2.01 -2.82 22.54
C HIS A 13 2.26 -3.42 23.94
N SER A 14 3.32 -2.98 24.64
CA SER A 14 3.59 -3.40 26.02
C SER A 14 2.45 -2.98 26.98
N THR A 15 1.90 -1.78 26.83
CA THR A 15 0.73 -1.35 27.62
C THR A 15 -0.49 -2.22 27.33
N LEU A 16 -0.79 -2.50 26.06
CA LEU A 16 -1.91 -3.40 25.70
C LEU A 16 -1.69 -4.82 26.22
N ALA A 17 -0.44 -5.31 26.23
CA ALA A 17 -0.10 -6.61 26.79
C ALA A 17 -0.36 -6.65 28.31
N ALA A 18 0.01 -5.60 29.04
CA ALA A 18 -0.28 -5.48 30.46
C ALA A 18 -1.80 -5.46 30.76
N CYS A 19 -2.62 -5.00 29.80
CA CYS A 19 -4.07 -5.02 29.89
C CYS A 19 -4.72 -6.28 29.28
N ASN A 20 -3.96 -7.26 28.78
CA ASN A 20 -4.45 -8.44 28.06
C ASN A 20 -5.32 -8.10 26.82
N LEU A 21 -4.98 -7.02 26.09
CA LEU A 21 -5.73 -6.51 24.94
C LEU A 21 -5.07 -6.80 23.58
N THR A 22 -3.89 -7.42 23.55
CA THR A 22 -3.12 -7.66 22.31
C THR A 22 -3.81 -8.57 21.30
N SER A 23 -4.74 -9.43 21.73
CA SER A 23 -5.57 -10.23 20.84
C SER A 23 -6.73 -9.47 20.19
N ARG A 24 -7.05 -8.27 20.71
CA ARG A 24 -8.17 -7.43 20.25
C ARG A 24 -7.71 -6.17 19.53
N VAL A 25 -6.55 -5.64 19.90
CA VAL A 25 -6.00 -4.38 19.40
C VAL A 25 -4.58 -4.61 18.92
N ALA A 26 -4.38 -4.55 17.60
CA ALA A 26 -3.06 -4.57 16.99
C ALA A 26 -2.44 -3.16 17.03
N VAL A 27 -1.12 -3.09 17.20
CA VAL A 27 -0.36 -1.83 17.12
C VAL A 27 0.44 -1.84 15.82
N THR A 28 0.23 -0.82 15.00
CA THR A 28 0.87 -0.68 13.69
C THR A 28 1.05 0.80 13.33
N THR A 29 1.55 1.09 12.13
CA THR A 29 1.74 2.43 11.57
C THR A 29 1.40 2.42 10.08
N ALA A 30 0.80 3.50 9.60
CA ALA A 30 0.50 3.73 8.19
C ALA A 30 1.70 4.32 7.46
N HIS A 31 1.84 3.96 6.18
CA HIS A 31 2.92 4.41 5.32
C HIS A 31 2.35 4.87 3.98
N SER A 32 2.95 5.90 3.40
CA SER A 32 2.75 6.24 1.98
C SER A 32 3.51 5.25 1.10
N LEU A 33 3.03 4.97 -0.12
CA LEU A 33 3.81 4.25 -1.14
C LEU A 33 5.17 4.89 -1.44
N ALA A 34 5.38 6.16 -1.09
CA ALA A 34 6.67 6.83 -1.20
C ALA A 34 7.80 6.16 -0.40
N VAL A 35 7.50 5.21 0.50
CA VAL A 35 8.54 4.41 1.16
C VAL A 35 9.26 3.44 0.21
N LEU A 36 8.70 3.19 -0.97
CA LEU A 36 9.26 2.33 -2.01
C LEU A 36 10.20 3.13 -2.92
N SER A 37 11.23 2.47 -3.48
CA SER A 37 12.12 3.08 -4.48
C SER A 37 11.50 3.17 -5.87
N SER A 38 10.60 2.24 -6.16
CA SER A 38 9.77 2.12 -7.35
C SER A 38 8.55 1.30 -6.97
N SER A 39 7.44 1.40 -7.69
CA SER A 39 6.25 0.57 -7.47
C SER A 39 5.91 -0.32 -8.67
N PHE A 40 6.76 -0.31 -9.71
CA PHE A 40 6.58 -1.11 -10.92
C PHE A 40 7.94 -1.49 -11.56
N PRO A 41 8.08 -2.74 -12.07
CA PRO A 41 7.17 -3.87 -11.84
C PRO A 41 7.22 -4.33 -10.37
N PRO A 42 6.11 -4.86 -9.80
CA PRO A 42 6.01 -5.27 -8.40
C PRO A 42 7.15 -6.14 -7.91
N SER A 43 7.51 -7.19 -8.66
CA SER A 43 8.58 -8.14 -8.33
C SER A 43 9.95 -7.49 -8.10
N SER A 44 10.24 -6.39 -8.78
CA SER A 44 11.49 -5.64 -8.66
C SER A 44 11.52 -4.67 -7.48
N THR A 45 10.36 -4.36 -6.91
CA THR A 45 10.19 -3.31 -5.91
C THR A 45 10.93 -3.60 -4.60
N ALA A 46 11.51 -2.56 -4.00
CA ALA A 46 12.13 -2.57 -2.69
C ALA A 46 11.80 -1.27 -1.92
N PHE A 47 12.00 -1.29 -0.60
CA PHE A 47 12.00 -0.03 0.17
C PHE A 47 13.18 0.83 -0.26
N ARG A 48 13.03 2.16 -0.17
CA ARG A 48 14.15 3.07 -0.37
C ARG A 48 15.28 2.74 0.61
N ARG A 49 16.51 2.75 0.12
CA ARG A 49 17.69 2.25 0.86
C ARG A 49 17.91 2.99 2.17
N GLU A 50 17.68 4.29 2.19
CA GLU A 50 17.81 5.14 3.37
C GLU A 50 16.74 4.86 4.45
N LEU A 51 15.64 4.20 4.09
CA LEU A 51 14.59 3.80 5.03
C LEU A 51 14.81 2.40 5.62
N LEU A 52 15.67 1.56 5.03
CA LEU A 52 15.91 0.20 5.50
C LEU A 52 16.30 0.10 6.99
N PRO A 53 17.15 0.98 7.56
CA PRO A 53 17.47 0.95 8.99
C PRO A 53 16.25 1.13 9.91
N TYR A 54 15.15 1.67 9.39
CA TYR A 54 13.89 1.86 10.12
C TYR A 54 12.86 0.77 9.76
N MET A 55 12.76 0.41 8.48
CA MET A 55 11.79 -0.58 8.00
C MET A 55 12.09 -1.99 8.51
N THR A 56 13.34 -2.45 8.45
CA THR A 56 13.68 -3.80 8.89
C THR A 56 13.32 -4.08 10.35
N PRO A 57 13.70 -3.24 11.34
CA PRO A 57 13.29 -3.50 12.73
C PRO A 57 11.79 -3.29 12.98
N LEU A 58 11.13 -2.40 12.22
CA LEU A 58 9.67 -2.26 12.28
C LEU A 58 8.96 -3.53 11.78
N LEU A 59 9.37 -4.07 10.63
CA LEU A 59 8.81 -5.31 10.08
C LEU A 59 9.03 -6.49 11.03
N ALA A 60 10.21 -6.59 11.63
CA ALA A 60 10.49 -7.61 12.64
C ALA A 60 9.55 -7.49 13.87
N PHE A 61 9.26 -6.27 14.31
CA PHE A 61 8.28 -6.02 15.36
C PHE A 61 6.87 -6.45 14.93
N LEU A 62 6.40 -6.02 13.76
CA LEU A 62 5.09 -6.38 13.22
C LEU A 62 4.91 -7.90 13.06
N THR A 63 5.92 -8.61 12.56
CA THR A 63 5.93 -10.08 12.51
C THR A 63 5.81 -10.68 13.91
N LYS A 64 6.58 -10.18 14.89
CA LYS A 64 6.56 -10.70 16.26
C LYS A 64 5.22 -10.50 16.96
N THR A 65 4.54 -9.39 16.68
CA THR A 65 3.27 -9.02 17.31
C THR A 65 2.05 -9.42 16.49
N ASN A 66 2.25 -10.14 15.38
CA ASN A 66 1.20 -10.49 14.41
C ASN A 66 0.35 -9.26 14.01
N SER A 67 1.01 -8.13 13.79
CA SER A 67 0.37 -6.86 13.44
C SER A 67 0.56 -6.57 11.95
N PRO A 68 -0.43 -5.98 11.25
CA PRO A 68 -0.33 -5.75 9.81
C PRO A 68 0.61 -4.58 9.51
N PHE A 69 1.16 -4.55 8.30
CA PHE A 69 1.76 -3.37 7.69
C PHE A 69 0.66 -2.58 6.99
N LEU A 70 0.44 -1.34 7.40
CA LEU A 70 -0.56 -0.47 6.78
C LEU A 70 0.06 0.36 5.66
N ILE A 71 -0.59 0.38 4.49
CA ILE A 71 -0.18 1.18 3.33
C ILE A 71 -1.32 2.06 2.83
N ASN A 72 -1.01 3.33 2.57
CA ASN A 72 -1.86 4.28 1.87
C ASN A 72 -1.51 4.20 0.39
N ALA A 73 -2.40 3.59 -0.40
CA ALA A 73 -2.18 3.26 -1.79
C ALA A 73 -3.19 3.98 -2.68
N TYR A 74 -2.73 4.87 -3.55
CA TYR A 74 -3.58 5.73 -4.37
C TYR A 74 -3.19 5.59 -5.84
N PRO A 75 -3.91 4.77 -6.63
CA PRO A 75 -3.75 4.71 -8.08
C PRO A 75 -3.89 6.09 -8.78
N TYR A 76 -4.70 6.97 -8.20
CA TYR A 76 -4.89 8.34 -8.69
C TYR A 76 -3.57 9.09 -8.93
N PHE A 77 -2.59 9.01 -8.02
CA PHE A 77 -1.34 9.77 -8.18
C PHE A 77 -0.50 9.29 -9.37
N ALA A 78 -0.59 8.01 -9.74
CA ALA A 78 0.06 7.52 -10.96
C ALA A 78 -0.65 8.07 -12.21
N TYR A 79 -1.99 8.08 -12.21
CA TYR A 79 -2.76 8.66 -13.30
C TYR A 79 -2.52 10.18 -13.44
N LYS A 80 -2.59 10.94 -12.34
CA LYS A 80 -2.28 12.38 -12.33
C LYS A 80 -0.89 12.67 -12.91
N GLY A 81 0.10 11.83 -12.57
CA GLY A 81 1.49 12.02 -13.00
C GLY A 81 1.76 11.72 -14.48
N ASP A 82 0.94 10.87 -15.11
CA ASP A 82 1.11 10.45 -16.51
C ASP A 82 -0.23 10.02 -17.14
N PRO A 83 -1.18 10.96 -17.32
CA PRO A 83 -2.54 10.64 -17.78
C PRO A 83 -2.60 10.16 -19.24
N ASP A 84 -1.55 10.43 -20.02
CA ASP A 84 -1.46 10.05 -21.44
C ASP A 84 -1.09 8.57 -21.61
N HIS A 85 -0.39 7.97 -20.63
CA HIS A 85 0.09 6.57 -20.72
C HIS A 85 -0.52 5.64 -19.67
N VAL A 86 -1.01 6.17 -18.55
CA VAL A 86 -1.74 5.37 -17.54
C VAL A 86 -3.21 5.27 -17.96
N ASP A 87 -3.63 4.07 -18.37
CA ASP A 87 -5.04 3.81 -18.74
C ASP A 87 -5.98 4.13 -17.56
N LEU A 88 -6.94 5.03 -17.79
CA LEU A 88 -7.95 5.41 -16.81
C LEU A 88 -8.78 4.20 -16.34
N ASN A 89 -9.14 3.29 -17.25
CA ASN A 89 -9.91 2.10 -16.89
C ASN A 89 -9.12 1.17 -15.96
N TYR A 90 -7.81 1.05 -16.19
CA TYR A 90 -6.91 0.26 -15.35
C TYR A 90 -6.82 0.77 -13.92
N VAL A 91 -6.87 2.09 -13.69
CA VAL A 91 -6.84 2.67 -12.34
C VAL A 91 -8.23 2.80 -11.70
N LEU A 92 -9.32 2.71 -12.48
CA LEU A 92 -10.71 2.78 -12.00
C LEU A 92 -11.38 1.43 -11.77
N PHE A 93 -10.66 0.30 -11.89
CA PHE A 93 -11.19 -1.08 -11.79
C PHE A 93 -12.23 -1.42 -12.87
N GLU A 94 -12.00 -0.93 -14.08
CA GLU A 94 -12.88 -1.12 -15.23
C GLU A 94 -12.22 -2.05 -16.24
N ALA A 95 -12.96 -2.58 -17.21
CA ALA A 95 -12.41 -3.48 -18.21
C ALA A 95 -11.26 -2.81 -19.01
N ASN A 96 -10.10 -3.45 -19.03
CA ASN A 96 -8.89 -2.97 -19.70
C ASN A 96 -7.98 -4.15 -20.08
N ALA A 97 -6.81 -3.87 -20.68
CA ALA A 97 -5.88 -4.92 -21.11
C ALA A 97 -5.03 -5.51 -19.96
N GLY A 98 -5.06 -4.89 -18.79
CA GLY A 98 -4.25 -5.21 -17.62
C GLY A 98 -2.76 -5.00 -17.86
N VAL A 99 -1.97 -5.36 -16.85
CA VAL A 99 -0.51 -5.32 -16.91
C VAL A 99 0.06 -6.62 -16.33
N SER A 100 1.09 -7.17 -16.97
CA SER A 100 1.76 -8.39 -16.51
C SER A 100 3.14 -8.10 -15.93
N ASP A 101 3.45 -8.72 -14.79
CA ASP A 101 4.79 -8.77 -14.21
C ASP A 101 5.56 -9.96 -14.81
N LEU A 102 6.43 -9.69 -15.77
CA LEU A 102 7.15 -10.72 -16.52
C LEU A 102 8.02 -11.65 -15.66
N ALA A 103 8.50 -11.18 -14.50
CA ALA A 103 9.36 -11.99 -13.65
C ALA A 103 8.57 -13.05 -12.85
N THR A 104 7.28 -12.80 -12.58
CA THR A 104 6.42 -13.69 -11.79
C THR A 104 5.33 -14.36 -12.64
N GLY A 105 5.02 -13.81 -13.81
CA GLY A 105 3.90 -14.24 -14.65
C GLY A 105 2.53 -13.77 -14.14
N LEU A 106 2.48 -12.97 -13.08
CA LEU A 106 1.24 -12.44 -12.53
C LEU A 106 0.65 -11.37 -13.45
N HIS A 107 -0.65 -11.46 -13.71
CA HIS A 107 -1.42 -10.48 -14.45
C HIS A 107 -2.30 -9.68 -13.49
N TYR A 108 -2.39 -8.37 -13.72
CA TYR A 108 -3.13 -7.45 -12.88
C TYR A 108 -4.09 -6.65 -13.73
N ASP A 109 -5.38 -6.77 -13.45
CA ASP A 109 -6.43 -5.99 -14.11
C ASP A 109 -6.60 -4.59 -13.48
N ASN A 110 -5.93 -4.32 -12.35
CA ASN A 110 -5.99 -3.03 -11.68
C ASN A 110 -4.70 -2.66 -10.93
N MET A 111 -4.40 -1.36 -10.91
CA MET A 111 -3.18 -0.81 -10.30
C MET A 111 -3.12 -0.96 -8.77
N LEU A 112 -4.23 -0.95 -8.04
CA LEU A 112 -4.20 -1.12 -6.59
C LEU A 112 -3.59 -2.47 -6.20
N HIS A 113 -3.91 -3.54 -6.93
CA HIS A 113 -3.32 -4.86 -6.72
C HIS A 113 -1.81 -4.84 -6.99
N VAL A 114 -1.38 -4.20 -8.07
CA VAL A 114 0.05 -3.98 -8.38
C VAL A 114 0.76 -3.26 -7.24
N GLN A 115 0.17 -2.19 -6.70
CA GLN A 115 0.76 -1.43 -5.59
C GLN A 115 0.86 -2.26 -4.31
N VAL A 116 -0.15 -3.07 -3.98
CA VAL A 116 -0.12 -3.97 -2.82
C VAL A 116 0.94 -5.07 -2.98
N ASP A 117 1.07 -5.67 -4.15
CA ASP A 117 2.09 -6.69 -4.40
C ASP A 117 3.51 -6.11 -4.50
N ALA A 118 3.65 -4.85 -4.92
CA ALA A 118 4.92 -4.14 -4.86
C ALA A 118 5.39 -3.96 -3.40
N VAL A 119 4.47 -3.61 -2.48
CA VAL A 119 4.76 -3.57 -1.04
C VAL A 119 5.12 -4.96 -0.52
N ARG A 120 4.40 -6.00 -0.94
CA ARG A 120 4.70 -7.39 -0.57
C ARG A 120 6.12 -7.79 -0.98
N ALA A 121 6.52 -7.50 -2.22
CA ALA A 121 7.86 -7.77 -2.71
C ALA A 121 8.93 -7.03 -1.87
N ALA A 122 8.70 -5.77 -1.53
CA ALA A 122 9.60 -4.99 -0.68
C ALA A 122 9.72 -5.55 0.74
N ILE A 123 8.61 -5.97 1.36
CA ILE A 123 8.60 -6.63 2.68
C ILE A 123 9.38 -7.94 2.62
N CYS A 124 9.13 -8.79 1.62
CA CYS A 124 9.85 -10.06 1.46
C CYS A 124 11.37 -9.85 1.40
N LYS A 125 11.84 -8.84 0.66
CA LYS A 125 13.26 -8.49 0.57
C LYS A 125 13.84 -7.96 1.88
N ALA A 126 13.12 -7.08 2.57
CA ALA A 126 13.61 -6.40 3.78
C ALA A 126 13.42 -7.20 5.08
N ASN A 127 12.53 -8.20 5.10
CA ASN A 127 12.19 -9.01 6.27
C ASN A 127 12.67 -10.46 6.16
N TYR A 128 13.66 -10.73 5.30
CA TYR A 128 14.26 -12.06 5.11
C TYR A 128 13.23 -13.14 4.78
N GLY A 129 12.26 -12.81 3.91
CA GLY A 129 11.19 -13.71 3.50
C GLY A 129 10.08 -13.95 4.53
N LYS A 130 10.15 -13.34 5.72
CA LYS A 130 9.09 -13.46 6.72
C LYS A 130 7.87 -12.64 6.29
N PRO A 131 6.69 -13.24 6.15
CA PRO A 131 5.50 -12.52 5.75
C PRO A 131 5.05 -11.56 6.85
N VAL A 132 4.43 -10.46 6.41
CA VAL A 132 3.65 -9.54 7.25
C VAL A 132 2.35 -9.31 6.51
N GLU A 133 1.21 -9.41 7.21
CA GLU A 133 -0.08 -9.07 6.63
C GLU A 133 -0.05 -7.61 6.12
N ILE A 134 -0.54 -7.37 4.91
CA ILE A 134 -0.64 -6.01 4.36
C ILE A 134 -2.10 -5.60 4.40
N ARG A 135 -2.40 -4.41 4.89
CA ARG A 135 -3.73 -3.80 4.76
C ARG A 135 -3.62 -2.44 4.12
N VAL A 136 -4.51 -2.17 3.18
CA VAL A 136 -4.68 -0.82 2.62
C VAL A 136 -5.40 0.01 3.67
N SER A 137 -4.71 0.98 4.27
CA SER A 137 -5.27 1.88 5.28
C SER A 137 -5.97 3.08 4.66
N GLU A 138 -5.52 3.52 3.50
CA GLU A 138 -6.14 4.60 2.75
C GLU A 138 -6.03 4.33 1.25
N THR A 139 -7.12 4.62 0.55
CA THR A 139 -7.19 4.66 -0.91
C THR A 139 -8.42 5.46 -1.32
N GLY A 140 -8.45 5.97 -2.54
CA GLY A 140 -9.56 6.80 -3.01
C GLY A 140 -9.21 7.57 -4.27
N TRP A 141 -10.17 8.40 -4.70
CA TRP A 141 -10.07 9.22 -5.89
C TRP A 141 -10.76 10.57 -5.67
N PRO A 142 -10.10 11.71 -5.97
CA PRO A 142 -10.66 13.03 -5.71
C PRO A 142 -11.82 13.38 -6.64
N SER A 143 -12.84 14.05 -6.10
CA SER A 143 -14.01 14.51 -6.88
C SER A 143 -13.86 15.91 -7.46
N GLN A 144 -12.79 16.62 -7.14
CA GLN A 144 -12.46 17.94 -7.64
C GLN A 144 -10.96 18.15 -7.47
N GLY A 145 -10.32 18.78 -8.46
CA GLY A 145 -8.92 19.18 -8.41
C GLY A 145 -8.67 20.45 -9.22
N ASP A 146 -7.42 20.89 -9.21
CA ASP A 146 -6.93 22.01 -10.02
C ASP A 146 -6.68 21.60 -11.49
N ASP A 147 -6.26 22.54 -12.34
CA ASP A 147 -6.04 22.29 -13.78
C ASP A 147 -4.96 21.22 -14.07
N ASP A 148 -4.02 20.99 -13.13
CA ASP A 148 -2.98 19.97 -13.21
C ASP A 148 -3.39 18.60 -12.60
N GLU A 149 -4.64 18.48 -12.15
CA GLU A 149 -5.16 17.32 -11.42
C GLU A 149 -6.05 16.45 -12.31
N ALA A 150 -5.46 15.96 -13.41
CA ALA A 150 -6.16 15.18 -14.41
C ALA A 150 -6.99 14.03 -13.80
N GLY A 151 -8.25 13.96 -14.21
CA GLY A 151 -9.20 12.92 -13.78
C GLY A 151 -9.86 13.16 -12.42
N ALA A 152 -9.52 14.22 -11.68
CA ALA A 152 -10.16 14.60 -10.42
C ALA A 152 -11.57 15.19 -10.65
N MET A 153 -12.55 14.32 -10.87
CA MET A 153 -13.94 14.70 -11.13
C MET A 153 -14.93 13.76 -10.43
N PRO A 154 -16.16 14.21 -10.12
CA PRO A 154 -17.12 13.45 -9.33
C PRO A 154 -17.43 12.06 -9.91
N GLU A 155 -17.49 11.95 -11.24
CA GLU A 155 -17.78 10.72 -11.96
C GLU A 155 -16.70 9.66 -11.72
N ASN A 156 -15.42 10.04 -11.83
CA ASN A 156 -14.30 9.13 -11.59
C ASN A 156 -14.19 8.76 -10.11
N ALA A 157 -14.44 9.71 -9.20
CA ALA A 157 -14.50 9.44 -7.77
C ALA A 157 -15.59 8.42 -7.41
N ALA A 158 -16.78 8.56 -8.00
CA ALA A 158 -17.87 7.62 -7.82
C ALA A 158 -17.56 6.24 -8.40
N ARG A 159 -16.92 6.18 -9.58
CA ARG A 159 -16.49 4.91 -10.20
C ARG A 159 -15.44 4.20 -9.36
N TYR A 160 -14.36 4.89 -8.97
CA TYR A 160 -13.28 4.30 -8.19
C TYR A 160 -13.80 3.72 -6.86
N ASN A 161 -14.45 4.56 -6.05
CA ASN A 161 -14.92 4.14 -4.73
C ASN A 161 -16.05 3.10 -4.85
N GLY A 162 -16.94 3.24 -5.84
CA GLY A 162 -18.01 2.28 -6.08
C GLY A 162 -17.51 0.90 -6.52
N ASN A 163 -16.51 0.86 -7.43
CA ASN A 163 -15.90 -0.39 -7.86
C ASN A 163 -15.08 -1.05 -6.75
N LEU A 164 -14.32 -0.26 -5.98
CA LEU A 164 -13.57 -0.75 -4.83
C LEU A 164 -14.49 -1.45 -3.81
N MET A 165 -15.63 -0.84 -3.48
CA MET A 165 -16.59 -1.45 -2.55
C MET A 165 -17.18 -2.76 -3.09
N ARG A 166 -17.44 -2.84 -4.41
CA ARG A 166 -17.91 -4.08 -5.04
C ARG A 166 -16.89 -5.22 -4.94
N LEU A 167 -15.59 -4.92 -5.06
CA LEU A 167 -14.52 -5.91 -4.94
C LEU A 167 -14.40 -6.50 -3.54
N HIS A 168 -14.66 -5.72 -2.48
CA HIS A 168 -14.63 -6.24 -1.11
C HIS A 168 -15.81 -7.20 -0.80
N HIS A 169 -16.90 -7.13 -1.57
CA HIS A 169 -18.08 -7.98 -1.37
C HIS A 169 -18.04 -9.31 -2.17
N GLN A 170 -16.96 -9.56 -2.91
CA GLN A 170 -16.72 -10.81 -3.65
C GLN A 170 -15.72 -11.67 -2.90
#